data_AF-H2Z9Z8-F1
#
_entry.id   AF-H2Z9Z8-F1
#
_cell.length_a   1.000
_cell.length_b   1.000
_cell.length_c   1.000
_cell.angle_alpha   90.00
_cell.angle_beta   90.00
_cell.angle_gamma   90.00
#
_symmetry.space_group_name_H-M   'P 1'
#
loop_
_entity.id
_entity.type
_entity.pdbx_description
1 polymer ?
#
loop_
_entity_poly.entity_id
_entity_poly.type
_entity_poly.pdbx_seq_one_letter_code
_entity_poly.pdbx_strand_id
1 'polypeptide(L)'
;MHLLKAWLDAKKGKHQDYDNLVSKLLSGSEITYCDLDFVLLLLCLILLRPIIVYSCQDDYASALFLPYLLPQFECSFNPCMLLFSNGTFSALLCKPDKDRVPLVDQELKRLRIPFFGPKTGHELMKEYLRLSEYEFNGTKIPAAR
;
A
#
# COMPACT_ATOMS: atom_id res chain seq x y z
N MET A 1 -17.96 -5.97 -6.31
CA MET A 1 -17.44 -6.26 -7.67
C MET A 1 -17.71 -5.14 -8.70
N HIS A 2 -18.82 -4.40 -8.63
CA HIS A 2 -19.14 -3.33 -9.61
C HIS A 2 -18.24 -2.08 -9.53
N LEU A 3 -17.72 -1.73 -8.34
CA LEU A 3 -16.86 -0.56 -8.15
C LEU A 3 -15.45 -0.71 -8.75
N LEU A 4 -14.84 -1.89 -8.64
CA LEU A 4 -13.55 -2.18 -9.27
C LEU A 4 -13.66 -2.11 -10.79
N LYS A 5 -14.69 -2.72 -11.38
CA LYS A 5 -14.94 -2.65 -12.82
C LYS A 5 -15.21 -1.21 -13.27
N ALA A 6 -16.06 -0.46 -12.56
CA ALA A 6 -16.32 0.95 -12.87
C ALA A 6 -15.08 1.84 -12.73
N TRP A 7 -14.23 1.58 -11.73
CA TRP A 7 -12.96 2.29 -11.55
C TRP A 7 -11.96 1.95 -12.66
N LEU A 8 -11.83 0.66 -13.02
CA LEU A 8 -11.01 0.21 -14.14
C LEU A 8 -11.52 0.83 -15.46
N ASP A 9 -12.84 0.82 -15.68
CA ASP A 9 -13.48 1.40 -16.86
C ASP A 9 -13.29 2.93 -16.93
N ALA A 10 -13.34 3.64 -15.80
CA ALA A 10 -13.06 5.07 -15.71
C ALA A 10 -11.57 5.43 -15.90
N LYS A 11 -10.68 4.45 -15.73
CA LYS A 11 -9.22 4.62 -15.87
C LYS A 11 -8.64 4.00 -17.14
N LYS A 12 -9.47 3.38 -18.00
CA LYS A 12 -9.12 2.70 -19.26
C LYS A 12 -8.27 3.49 -20.27
N GLY A 13 -8.09 4.80 -20.09
CA GLY A 13 -7.21 5.63 -20.92
C GLY A 13 -5.91 6.10 -20.28
N LYS A 14 -5.64 5.77 -19.00
CA LYS A 14 -4.51 6.35 -18.24
C LYS A 14 -3.60 5.35 -17.53
N HIS A 15 -4.01 4.10 -17.32
CA HIS A 15 -3.13 3.08 -16.75
C HIS A 15 -3.35 1.71 -17.40
N GLN A 16 -2.22 1.07 -17.71
CA GLN A 16 -1.95 -0.30 -18.14
C GLN A 16 -3.15 -1.18 -18.52
N ASP A 17 -3.11 -1.62 -19.77
CA ASP A 17 -3.84 -2.77 -20.26
C ASP A 17 -3.63 -3.96 -19.30
N TYR A 18 -4.69 -4.37 -18.60
CA TYR A 18 -4.66 -5.49 -17.66
C TYR A 18 -4.13 -6.76 -18.34
N ASP A 19 -4.44 -6.95 -19.63
CA ASP A 19 -3.97 -8.10 -20.40
C ASP A 19 -2.45 -8.03 -20.61
N ASN A 20 -1.89 -6.83 -20.76
CA ASN A 20 -0.44 -6.62 -20.82
C ASN A 20 0.22 -6.93 -19.46
N LEU A 21 -0.37 -6.51 -18.34
CA LEU A 21 0.16 -6.85 -17.01
C LEU A 21 0.15 -8.36 -16.78
N VAL A 22 -0.97 -9.04 -17.10
CA VAL A 22 -1.08 -10.50 -16.99
C VAL A 22 -0.04 -11.18 -17.89
N SER A 23 0.11 -10.71 -19.13
CA SER A 23 1.12 -11.22 -20.06
C SER A 23 2.53 -11.13 -19.48
N LYS A 24 2.92 -9.95 -18.95
CA LYS A 24 4.24 -9.74 -18.31
C LYS A 24 4.47 -10.67 -17.12
N LEU A 25 3.46 -10.82 -16.25
CA LEU A 25 3.55 -11.69 -15.07
C LEU A 25 3.75 -13.15 -15.47
N LEU A 26 3.09 -13.60 -16.53
CA LEU A 26 3.20 -14.99 -17.02
C LEU A 26 4.51 -15.24 -17.79
N SER A 27 4.98 -14.25 -18.55
CA SER A 27 6.21 -14.38 -19.36
C SER A 27 7.49 -14.15 -18.56
N GLY A 28 7.41 -13.62 -17.34
CA GLY A 28 8.58 -13.18 -16.56
C GLY A 28 9.26 -11.96 -17.17
N SER A 29 8.54 -11.19 -17.99
CA SER A 29 9.05 -9.95 -18.57
C SER A 29 9.19 -8.86 -17.50
N GLU A 30 9.96 -7.81 -17.80
CA GLU A 30 10.18 -6.70 -16.89
C GLU A 30 8.88 -6.04 -16.41
N ILE A 31 8.72 -5.96 -15.09
CA ILE A 31 7.59 -5.37 -14.38
C ILE A 31 8.00 -3.98 -13.94
N THR A 32 7.22 -2.96 -14.31
CA THR A 32 7.48 -1.59 -13.86
C THR A 32 6.97 -1.36 -12.44
N TYR A 33 7.38 -0.28 -11.77
CA TYR A 33 6.82 0.07 -10.47
C TYR A 33 5.33 0.44 -10.50
N CYS A 34 4.83 0.95 -11.62
CA CYS A 34 3.40 1.13 -11.82
C CYS A 34 2.65 -0.21 -11.90
N ASP A 35 3.23 -1.18 -12.62
CA ASP A 35 2.68 -2.55 -12.67
C ASP A 35 2.64 -3.15 -11.25
N LEU A 36 3.72 -2.95 -10.48
CA LEU A 36 3.84 -3.45 -9.11
C LEU A 36 2.83 -2.82 -8.14
N ASP A 37 2.68 -1.50 -8.18
CA ASP A 37 1.68 -0.78 -7.37
C ASP A 37 0.26 -1.31 -7.63
N PHE A 38 -0.05 -1.64 -8.89
CA PHE A 38 -1.35 -2.18 -9.24
C PHE A 38 -1.55 -3.60 -8.71
N VAL A 39 -0.53 -4.46 -8.81
CA VAL A 39 -0.57 -5.81 -8.21
C VAL A 39 -0.77 -5.74 -6.68
N LEU A 40 -0.07 -4.81 -6.02
CA LEU A 40 -0.21 -4.61 -4.57
C LEU A 40 -1.59 -4.06 -4.18
N LEU A 41 -2.20 -3.21 -5.01
CA LEU A 41 -3.60 -2.81 -4.83
C LEU A 41 -4.55 -4.01 -4.94
N LEU A 42 -4.38 -4.87 -5.95
CA LEU A 42 -5.21 -6.07 -6.09
C LEU A 42 -5.07 -7.00 -4.89
N LEU A 43 -3.84 -7.22 -4.42
CA LEU A 43 -3.57 -8.04 -3.24
C LEU A 43 -4.23 -7.43 -1.98
N CYS A 44 -4.16 -6.11 -1.82
CA CYS A 44 -4.82 -5.38 -0.73
C CYS A 44 -6.34 -5.60 -0.71
N LEU A 45 -6.97 -5.61 -1.90
CA LEU A 45 -8.39 -5.88 -2.05
C LEU A 45 -8.76 -7.35 -1.79
N ILE A 46 -7.94 -8.30 -2.25
CA ILE A 46 -8.17 -9.74 -2.03
C ILE A 46 -8.07 -10.08 -0.54
N LEU A 47 -7.10 -9.49 0.16
CA LEU A 47 -6.86 -9.74 1.58
C LEU A 47 -7.80 -8.96 2.50
N LEU A 48 -8.64 -8.06 1.96
CA LEU A 48 -9.53 -7.18 2.71
C LEU A 48 -8.79 -6.38 3.81
N ARG A 49 -7.56 -5.96 3.54
CA ARG A 49 -6.74 -5.27 4.56
C ARG A 49 -5.66 -4.38 3.96
N PRO A 50 -5.28 -3.29 4.63
CA PRO A 50 -4.17 -2.44 4.20
C PRO A 50 -2.85 -3.19 4.08
N ILE A 51 -1.99 -2.73 3.18
CA ILE A 51 -0.62 -3.25 3.00
C ILE A 51 0.35 -2.08 3.09
N ILE A 52 1.31 -2.17 3.99
CA ILE A 52 2.44 -1.25 4.13
C ILE A 52 3.66 -1.92 3.49
N VAL A 53 4.30 -1.22 2.56
CA VAL A 53 5.55 -1.65 1.93
C VAL A 53 6.62 -0.65 2.28
N TYR A 54 7.63 -1.09 3.04
CA TYR A 54 8.88 -0.35 3.20
C TYR A 54 9.84 -0.79 2.09
N SER A 55 10.52 0.17 1.50
CA SER A 55 11.46 -0.07 0.41
C SER A 55 12.84 0.42 0.77
N CYS A 56 13.86 -0.39 0.48
CA CYS A 56 15.26 0.00 0.53
C CYS A 56 15.82 0.35 -0.85
N GLN A 57 14.97 0.39 -1.88
CA GLN A 57 15.35 0.76 -3.24
C GLN A 57 15.22 2.27 -3.45
N ASP A 58 16.23 2.89 -4.07
CA ASP A 58 16.23 4.34 -4.35
C ASP A 58 15.12 4.74 -5.34
N ASP A 59 14.73 3.81 -6.21
CA ASP A 59 13.80 4.01 -7.32
C ASP A 59 12.37 3.52 -7.03
N TYR A 60 12.14 2.85 -5.89
CA TYR A 60 10.80 2.49 -5.41
C TYR A 60 10.53 3.08 -4.02
N ALA A 61 9.65 4.07 -3.95
CA ALA A 61 9.30 4.72 -2.68
C ALA A 61 8.40 3.84 -1.80
N SER A 62 8.65 3.86 -0.48
CA SER A 62 7.78 3.20 0.51
C SER A 62 6.33 3.68 0.42
N ALA A 63 5.38 2.76 0.58
CA ALA A 63 3.98 3.00 0.25
C ALA A 63 2.99 2.32 1.20
N LEU A 64 1.78 2.90 1.27
CA LEU A 64 0.62 2.36 1.95
C LEU A 64 -0.51 2.14 0.93
N PHE A 65 -0.95 0.89 0.79
CA PHE A 65 -2.08 0.50 -0.05
C PHE A 65 -3.30 0.29 0.84
N LEU A 66 -4.44 0.83 0.41
CA LEU A 66 -5.72 0.76 1.13
C LEU A 66 -6.76 0.03 0.28
N PRO A 67 -7.66 -0.78 0.87
CA PRO A 67 -8.69 -1.51 0.14
C PRO A 67 -9.91 -0.62 -0.18
N TYR A 68 -9.67 0.58 -0.70
CA TYR A 68 -10.66 1.67 -0.80
C TYR A 68 -11.87 1.41 -1.70
N LEU A 69 -11.82 0.35 -2.52
CA LEU A 69 -12.94 -0.06 -3.38
C LEU A 69 -13.95 -0.94 -2.64
N LEU A 70 -13.68 -1.25 -1.37
CA LEU A 70 -14.50 -2.07 -0.51
C LEU A 70 -14.96 -1.23 0.69
N PRO A 71 -16.17 -1.47 1.22
CA PRO A 71 -16.60 -0.79 2.43
C PRO A 71 -15.67 -1.08 3.60
N GLN A 72 -15.34 -0.05 4.38
CA GLN A 72 -14.46 -0.13 5.56
C GLN A 72 -14.85 -1.25 6.54
N PHE A 73 -16.15 -1.45 6.78
CA PHE A 73 -16.63 -2.45 7.74
C PHE A 73 -16.37 -3.90 7.33
N GLU A 74 -16.06 -4.15 6.06
CA GLU A 74 -15.67 -5.47 5.54
C GLU A 74 -14.15 -5.70 5.65
N CYS A 75 -13.38 -4.65 6.00
CA CYS A 75 -11.93 -4.67 5.98
C CYS A 75 -11.34 -4.81 7.39
N SER A 76 -10.18 -5.46 7.47
CA SER A 76 -9.35 -5.45 8.67
C SER A 76 -8.61 -4.12 8.78
N PHE A 77 -8.55 -3.57 9.99
CA PHE A 77 -7.74 -2.38 10.31
C PHE A 77 -6.26 -2.68 10.48
N ASN A 78 -5.89 -3.96 10.62
CA ASN A 78 -4.52 -4.37 10.90
C ASN A 78 -3.76 -4.54 9.58
N PRO A 79 -2.74 -3.71 9.30
CA PRO A 79 -2.01 -3.79 8.05
C PRO A 79 -1.16 -5.05 7.95
N CYS A 80 -0.93 -5.54 6.73
CA CYS A 80 0.23 -6.38 6.43
C CYS A 80 1.45 -5.48 6.22
N MET A 81 2.63 -5.94 6.64
CA MET A 81 3.87 -5.22 6.40
C MET A 81 4.80 -6.06 5.55
N LEU A 82 5.37 -5.43 4.52
CA LEU A 82 6.33 -6.03 3.62
C LEU A 82 7.57 -5.14 3.54
N LEU A 83 8.72 -5.78 3.41
CA LEU A 83 9.96 -5.16 2.98
C LEU A 83 10.19 -5.50 1.51
N PHE A 84 10.40 -4.49 0.68
CA PHE A 84 10.85 -4.63 -0.69
C PHE A 84 12.35 -4.30 -0.79
N SER A 85 13.14 -5.30 -1.14
CA SER A 85 14.59 -5.17 -1.30
C SER A 85 15.11 -6.14 -2.36
N ASN A 86 16.07 -5.69 -3.16
CA ASN A 86 16.64 -6.37 -4.32
C ASN A 86 15.61 -7.11 -5.20
N GLY A 87 14.50 -6.44 -5.54
CA GLY A 87 13.44 -7.03 -6.37
C GLY A 87 12.60 -8.12 -5.68
N THR A 88 12.76 -8.31 -4.37
CA THR A 88 12.07 -9.34 -3.60
C THR A 88 11.24 -8.77 -2.46
N PHE A 89 10.15 -9.47 -2.11
CA PHE A 89 9.31 -9.15 -0.96
C PHE A 89 9.59 -10.10 0.20
N SER A 90 9.73 -9.52 1.38
CA SER A 90 9.81 -10.26 2.64
C SER A 90 8.75 -9.78 3.61
N ALA A 91 8.10 -10.69 4.33
CA ALA A 91 7.16 -10.31 5.37
C ALA A 91 7.88 -9.68 6.57
N LEU A 92 7.35 -8.56 7.07
CA LEU A 92 7.80 -7.97 8.32
C LEU A 92 6.81 -8.33 9.41
N LEU A 93 7.31 -8.89 10.51
CA LEU A 93 6.51 -9.31 11.66
C LEU A 93 6.80 -8.41 12.85
N CYS A 94 5.76 -7.91 13.50
CA CYS A 94 5.91 -7.19 14.76
C CYS A 94 6.29 -8.14 15.89
N LYS A 95 7.14 -7.66 16.81
CA LYS A 95 7.28 -8.31 18.10
C LYS A 95 6.00 -8.09 18.93
N PRO A 96 5.62 -9.02 19.81
CA PRO A 96 4.37 -8.94 20.57
C PRO A 96 4.21 -7.68 21.44
N ASP A 97 5.32 -7.08 21.84
CA ASP A 97 5.43 -5.87 22.67
C ASP A 97 5.45 -4.56 21.86
N LYS A 98 5.49 -4.65 20.52
CA LYS A 98 5.48 -3.50 19.61
C LYS A 98 4.28 -3.56 18.69
N ASP A 99 3.18 -2.98 19.17
CA ASP A 99 1.89 -2.92 18.48
C ASP A 99 1.75 -1.69 17.58
N ARG A 100 2.86 -1.03 17.19
CA ARG A 100 2.80 0.20 16.37
C ARG A 100 3.73 0.12 15.18
N VAL A 101 3.16 0.39 14.02
CA VAL A 101 3.82 0.37 12.72
C VAL A 101 3.93 1.81 12.21
N PRO A 102 5.14 2.36 12.01
CA PRO A 102 5.32 3.74 11.56
C PRO A 102 4.72 3.99 10.17
N LEU A 103 3.97 5.08 10.01
CA LEU A 103 3.40 5.50 8.72
C LEU A 103 4.32 6.50 8.01
N VAL A 104 5.62 6.35 8.23
CA VAL A 104 6.70 7.13 7.64
C VAL A 104 7.83 6.22 7.19
N ASP A 105 8.66 6.69 6.27
CA ASP A 105 9.89 6.03 5.85
C ASP A 105 11.07 6.34 6.81
N GLN A 106 12.26 5.84 6.43
CA GLN A 106 13.51 6.04 7.16
C GLN A 106 13.96 7.51 7.25
N GLU A 107 13.48 8.37 6.35
CA GLU A 107 13.74 9.82 6.34
C GLU A 107 12.64 10.60 7.08
N LEU A 108 11.74 9.90 7.79
CA LEU A 108 10.57 10.46 8.47
C LEU A 108 9.56 11.12 7.52
N LYS A 109 9.63 10.84 6.22
CA LYS A 109 8.64 11.29 5.25
C LYS A 109 7.43 10.36 5.28
N ARG A 110 6.24 10.91 5.09
CA ARG A 110 5.00 10.13 5.07
C ARG A 110 5.02 9.14 3.92
N LEU A 111 4.53 7.92 4.18
CA LEU A 111 4.37 6.90 3.14
C LEU A 111 3.49 7.42 2.01
N ARG A 112 3.88 7.14 0.76
CA ARG A 112 3.05 7.41 -0.40
C ARG A 112 1.79 6.56 -0.33
N ILE A 113 0.64 7.11 -0.70
CA ILE A 113 -0.60 6.34 -0.86
C ILE A 113 -0.90 6.30 -2.36
N PRO A 114 -0.55 5.21 -3.07
CA PRO A 114 -0.70 5.14 -4.51
C PRO A 114 -2.16 5.32 -4.94
N PHE A 115 -2.39 5.77 -6.18
CA PHE A 115 -3.71 6.03 -6.77
C PHE A 115 -4.51 7.21 -6.16
N PHE A 116 -3.94 7.92 -5.18
CA PHE A 116 -4.54 9.10 -4.56
C PHE A 116 -3.59 10.29 -4.54
N GLY A 117 -4.17 11.49 -4.52
CA GLY A 117 -3.44 12.69 -4.12
C GLY A 117 -3.17 12.70 -2.61
N PRO A 118 -2.15 13.45 -2.13
CA PRO A 118 -1.73 13.44 -0.72
C PRO A 118 -2.84 13.74 0.28
N LYS A 119 -3.76 14.66 -0.05
CA LYS A 119 -4.88 15.05 0.82
C LYS A 119 -5.90 13.92 0.95
N THR A 120 -6.42 13.44 -0.18
CA THR A 120 -7.44 12.38 -0.23
C THR A 120 -6.93 11.07 0.37
N GLY A 121 -5.68 10.69 0.10
CA GLY A 121 -5.09 9.49 0.69
C GLY A 121 -5.04 9.57 2.21
N HIS A 122 -4.69 10.73 2.78
CA HIS A 122 -4.62 10.92 4.22
C HIS A 122 -5.98 10.87 4.92
N GLU A 123 -7.04 11.33 4.26
CA GLU A 123 -8.41 11.21 4.77
C GLU A 123 -8.86 9.75 4.79
N LEU A 124 -8.70 9.03 3.68
CA LEU A 124 -9.03 7.60 3.58
C LEU A 124 -8.24 6.75 4.58
N MET A 125 -6.98 7.09 4.83
CA MET A 125 -6.14 6.39 5.81
C MET A 125 -6.80 6.31 7.19
N LYS A 126 -7.54 7.33 7.62
CA LYS A 126 -8.25 7.35 8.91
C LYS A 126 -9.42 6.36 8.97
N GLU A 127 -9.97 6.02 7.82
CA GLU A 127 -11.04 5.02 7.70
C GLU A 127 -10.45 3.61 7.78
N TYR A 128 -9.35 3.32 7.09
CA TYR A 128 -8.86 1.95 6.94
C TYR A 128 -7.80 1.53 7.96
N LEU A 129 -7.31 2.42 8.82
CA LEU A 129 -6.30 2.12 9.84
C LEU A 129 -6.71 2.63 11.22
N ARG A 130 -6.27 1.90 12.26
CA ARG A 130 -6.30 2.39 13.64
C ARG A 130 -5.08 3.28 13.90
N LEU A 131 -5.26 4.56 13.71
CA LEU A 131 -4.17 5.52 13.87
C LEU A 131 -3.78 5.72 15.32
N SER A 132 -2.48 5.90 15.53
CA SER A 132 -1.86 6.27 16.78
C SER A 132 -0.65 7.16 16.51
N GLU A 133 -0.04 7.67 17.57
CA GLU A 133 1.22 8.41 17.50
C GLU A 133 2.19 7.81 18.51
N TYR A 134 3.49 7.87 18.21
CA TYR A 134 4.54 7.61 19.19
C TYR A 134 5.67 8.62 19.04
N GLU A 135 6.43 8.81 20.11
CA GLU A 135 7.55 9.73 20.13
C GLU A 135 8.85 8.99 19.79
N PHE A 136 9.61 9.52 18.84
CA PHE A 136 10.91 9.04 18.44
C PHE A 136 11.86 10.22 18.33
N ASN A 137 12.92 10.22 19.15
CA ASN A 137 13.90 11.32 19.20
C ASN A 137 13.25 12.72 19.32
N GLY A 138 12.22 12.86 20.17
CA GLY A 138 11.49 14.13 20.37
C GLY A 138 10.52 14.50 19.24
N THR A 139 10.38 13.65 18.21
CA THR A 139 9.45 13.86 17.09
C THR A 139 8.25 12.94 17.24
N LYS A 140 7.04 13.48 17.09
CA LYS A 140 5.82 12.67 17.02
C LYS A 140 5.67 12.05 15.63
N ILE A 141 5.63 10.72 15.58
CA ILE A 141 5.50 9.95 14.37
C ILE A 141 4.10 9.31 14.30
N PRO A 142 3.36 9.48 13.19
CA PRO A 142 2.11 8.77 12.99
C PRO A 142 2.37 7.27 12.79
N ALA A 143 1.53 6.43 13.38
CA ALA A 143 1.63 4.99 13.31
C ALA A 143 0.25 4.33 13.16
N ALA A 144 0.22 3.12 12.60
CA ALA A 144 -0.93 2.22 12.67
C ALA A 144 -0.74 1.24 13.83
N ARG A 145 -1.84 0.86 14.49
CA ARG A 145 -1.86 -0.27 15.43
C ARG A 145 -2.12 -1.60 14.72
#